data_AF-A0A3D0PK82-F1
#
_entry.id   AF-A0A3D0PK82-F1
#
_cell.length_a   1.000
_cell.length_b   1.000
_cell.length_c   1.000
_cell.angle_alpha   90.00
_cell.angle_beta   90.00
_cell.angle_gamma   90.00
#
_symmetry.space_group_name_H-M   'P 1'
#
loop_
_entity.id
_entity.type
_entity.pdbx_description
1 polymer ?
#
loop_
_entity_poly.entity_id
_entity_poly.type
_entity_poly.pdbx_seq_one_letter_code
_entity_poly.pdbx_strand_id
1 'polypeptide(L)'
;KYYFYDLGVRNALIDNFKPLVERNDTGALWENFLIVERIKMNHYIHSHKSSYFWRIYTGAEVDYVEEGENALAGYEFKWNAKTAKPPASWQTTYTKASWNVVSRENWLEFAASLNK
;
A
#
# COMPACT_ATOMS: atom_id res chain seq x y z
N LYS A 1 9.29 5.44 5.46
CA LYS A 1 9.59 4.12 4.86
C LYS A 1 10.31 4.34 3.53
N TYR A 2 11.08 3.37 3.04
CA TYR A 2 11.70 3.41 1.70
C TYR A 2 11.09 2.30 0.85
N TYR A 3 10.75 2.64 -0.39
CA TYR A 3 10.19 1.69 -1.35
C TYR A 3 10.99 1.71 -2.63
N PHE A 4 11.10 0.55 -3.25
CA PHE A 4 11.84 0.35 -4.48
C PHE A 4 10.87 0.18 -5.64
N TYR A 5 11.14 0.86 -6.75
CA TYR A 5 10.46 0.60 -8.01
C TYR A 5 10.75 -0.81 -8.56
N ASP A 6 11.84 -1.42 -8.12
CA ASP A 6 12.26 -2.77 -8.48
C ASP A 6 12.51 -3.60 -7.21
N LEU A 7 11.70 -4.63 -7.00
CA LEU A 7 11.83 -5.52 -5.85
C LEU A 7 13.06 -6.44 -5.93
N GLY A 8 13.59 -6.69 -7.13
CA GLY A 8 14.86 -7.36 -7.35
C GLY A 8 16.02 -6.51 -6.83
N VAL A 9 16.03 -5.21 -7.09
CA VAL A 9 17.02 -4.28 -6.50
C VAL A 9 16.90 -4.25 -4.98
N ARG A 10 15.67 -4.18 -4.45
CA ARG A 10 15.43 -4.29 -3.00
C ARG A 10 16.05 -5.56 -2.43
N ASN A 11 15.75 -6.72 -3.04
CA ASN A 11 16.21 -8.02 -2.58
C ASN A 11 17.73 -8.17 -2.67
N ALA A 12 18.36 -7.62 -3.72
CA ALA A 12 19.81 -7.59 -3.88
C ALA A 12 20.49 -6.77 -2.76
N LEU A 13 19.93 -5.61 -2.41
CA LEU A 13 20.49 -4.75 -1.36
C LEU A 13 20.45 -5.36 0.04
N ILE A 14 19.49 -6.25 0.30
CA ILE A 14 19.37 -6.95 1.60
C ILE A 14 19.87 -8.40 1.54
N ASP A 15 20.48 -8.80 0.42
CA ASP A 15 20.94 -10.17 0.13
C ASP A 15 19.91 -11.26 0.50
N ASN A 16 18.65 -11.05 0.10
CA ASN A 16 17.58 -11.97 0.44
C ASN A 16 16.76 -12.32 -0.81
N PHE A 17 17.06 -13.49 -1.38
CA PHE A 17 16.33 -14.12 -2.49
C PHE A 17 15.64 -15.43 -2.07
N LYS A 18 15.57 -15.69 -0.77
CA LYS A 18 14.95 -16.91 -0.25
C LYS A 18 13.48 -17.01 -0.66
N PRO A 19 12.94 -18.24 -0.82
CA PRO A 19 11.50 -18.44 -0.97
C PRO A 19 10.72 -17.71 0.11
N LEU A 20 9.54 -17.19 -0.23
CA LEU A 20 8.77 -16.29 0.65
C LEU A 20 8.48 -16.86 2.05
N VAL A 21 8.34 -18.18 2.16
CA VAL A 21 8.09 -18.88 3.44
C VAL A 21 9.28 -18.85 4.40
N GLU A 22 10.49 -18.61 3.90
CA GLU A 22 11.74 -18.55 4.67
C GLU A 22 12.15 -17.10 5.01
N ARG A 23 11.32 -16.12 4.64
CA ARG A 23 11.61 -14.70 4.79
C ARG A 23 10.99 -14.13 6.07
N ASN A 24 11.73 -13.26 6.73
CA ASN A 24 11.26 -12.48 7.88
C ASN A 24 10.70 -11.10 7.47
N ASP A 25 10.84 -10.70 6.21
CA ASP A 25 10.43 -9.39 5.68
C ASP A 25 9.20 -9.45 4.75
N THR A 26 8.44 -10.55 4.79
CA THR A 26 7.28 -10.79 3.91
C THR A 26 6.28 -9.64 3.91
N GLY A 27 5.99 -9.05 5.08
CA GLY A 27 5.10 -7.89 5.18
C GLY A 27 5.65 -6.66 4.45
N ALA A 28 6.94 -6.35 4.61
CA ALA A 28 7.57 -5.20 3.96
C ALA A 28 7.74 -5.40 2.44
N LEU A 29 8.05 -6.62 2.01
CA LEU A 29 8.08 -6.98 0.60
C LEU A 29 6.69 -6.87 -0.04
N TRP A 30 5.67 -7.36 0.66
CA TRP A 30 4.27 -7.28 0.24
C TRP A 30 3.79 -5.84 0.07
N GLU A 31 4.01 -5.00 1.06
CA GLU A 31 3.66 -3.58 1.01
C GLU A 31 4.36 -2.87 -0.16
N ASN A 32 5.67 -3.08 -0.35
CA ASN A 32 6.39 -2.47 -1.48
C ASN A 32 5.83 -2.97 -2.83
N PHE A 33 5.54 -4.27 -2.94
CA PHE A 33 4.93 -4.85 -4.13
C PHE A 33 3.61 -4.16 -4.48
N LEU A 34 2.70 -4.03 -3.51
CA LEU A 34 1.40 -3.39 -3.76
C LEU A 34 1.54 -1.93 -4.18
N ILE A 35 2.40 -1.16 -3.52
CA ILE A 35 2.64 0.25 -3.86
C ILE A 35 3.14 0.38 -5.30
N VAL A 36 4.14 -0.42 -5.69
CA VAL A 36 4.72 -0.30 -7.03
C VAL A 36 3.74 -0.74 -8.12
N GLU A 37 2.97 -1.80 -7.90
CA GLU A 37 1.96 -2.24 -8.87
C GLU A 37 0.83 -1.22 -8.99
N ARG A 38 0.39 -0.60 -7.88
CA ARG A 38 -0.63 0.44 -7.91
C ARG A 38 -0.17 1.69 -8.66
N ILE A 39 1.08 2.12 -8.44
CA ILE A 39 1.68 3.24 -9.16
C ILE A 39 1.72 2.95 -10.68
N LYS A 40 2.17 1.75 -11.08
CA LYS A 40 2.18 1.32 -12.49
C LYS A 40 0.77 1.34 -13.08
N MET A 41 -0.20 0.78 -12.36
CA MET A 41 -1.59 0.74 -12.80
C MET A 41 -2.17 2.14 -12.99
N ASN A 42 -2.02 3.02 -11.99
CA ASN A 42 -2.48 4.41 -12.07
C ASN A 42 -1.85 5.13 -13.26
N HIS A 43 -0.58 4.86 -13.56
CA HIS A 43 0.09 5.40 -14.74
C HIS A 43 -0.49 4.85 -16.06
N TYR A 44 -0.71 3.53 -16.15
CA TYR A 44 -1.24 2.88 -17.36
C TYR A 44 -2.65 3.34 -17.73
N ILE A 45 -3.51 3.60 -16.75
CA ILE A 45 -4.86 4.08 -17.00
C ILE A 45 -4.96 5.62 -17.09
N HIS A 46 -3.81 6.31 -17.06
CA HIS A 46 -3.75 7.78 -16.99
C HIS A 46 -4.62 8.36 -15.85
N SER A 47 -4.62 7.69 -14.71
CA SER A 47 -5.36 8.15 -13.54
C SER A 47 -4.80 9.49 -13.06
N HIS A 48 -5.70 10.43 -12.73
CA HIS A 48 -5.33 11.70 -12.09
C HIS A 48 -5.13 11.58 -10.57
N LYS A 49 -5.00 10.35 -10.05
CA LYS A 49 -4.78 10.11 -8.63
C LYS A 49 -3.35 10.47 -8.22
N SER A 50 -3.24 11.20 -7.11
CA SER A 50 -1.96 11.47 -6.45
C SER A 50 -1.72 10.49 -5.32
N SER A 51 -0.46 10.07 -5.14
CA SER A 51 -0.05 9.07 -4.15
C SER A 51 0.79 9.71 -3.04
N TYR A 52 0.51 9.37 -1.78
CA TYR A 52 1.17 9.96 -0.61
C TYR A 52 1.52 8.94 0.46
N PHE A 53 2.49 9.30 1.31
CA PHE A 53 2.75 8.65 2.58
C PHE A 53 2.22 9.50 3.71
N TRP A 54 1.62 8.86 4.71
CA TRP A 54 1.06 9.56 5.85
C TRP A 54 1.59 8.99 7.17
N ARG A 55 2.16 9.87 7.99
CA ARG A 55 2.66 9.55 9.32
C ARG A 55 2.62 10.80 10.19
N ILE A 56 2.31 10.64 11.47
CA ILE A 56 2.31 11.73 12.45
C ILE A 56 3.37 11.51 13.54
N TYR A 57 3.71 12.58 14.26
CA TYR A 57 4.75 12.55 15.31
C TYR A 57 4.50 11.54 16.44
N THR A 58 3.24 11.19 16.70
CA THR A 58 2.86 10.16 17.69
C THR A 58 3.06 8.73 17.19
N GLY A 59 3.55 8.54 15.96
CA GLY A 59 3.91 7.24 15.39
C GLY A 59 2.79 6.55 14.61
N ALA A 60 1.58 7.11 14.57
CA ALA A 60 0.53 6.55 13.72
C ALA A 60 0.86 6.72 12.23
N GLU A 61 0.50 5.72 11.43
CA GLU A 61 0.86 5.60 10.02
C GLU A 61 -0.31 5.03 9.21
N VAL A 62 -0.33 5.39 7.92
CA VAL A 62 -1.12 4.73 6.88
C VAL A 62 -0.13 4.32 5.79
N ASP A 63 -0.14 3.05 5.39
CA ASP A 63 0.87 2.50 4.49
C ASP A 63 0.88 3.19 3.12
N TYR A 64 -0.31 3.53 2.60
CA TYR A 64 -0.47 4.21 1.32
C TYR A 64 -1.74 5.05 1.28
N VAL A 65 -1.65 6.24 0.69
CA VAL A 65 -2.78 7.15 0.52
C VAL A 65 -2.92 7.52 -0.96
N GLU A 66 -4.14 7.43 -1.49
CA GLU A 66 -4.51 8.02 -2.77
C GLU A 66 -5.44 9.21 -2.57
N GLU A 67 -5.19 10.27 -3.33
CA GLU A 67 -6.12 11.39 -3.50
C GLU A 67 -6.61 11.43 -4.95
N GLY A 68 -7.91 11.51 -5.15
CA GLY A 68 -8.52 11.70 -6.46
C GLY A 68 -9.97 12.14 -6.33
N GLU A 69 -10.46 12.94 -7.29
CA GLU A 69 -11.86 13.42 -7.31
C GLU A 69 -12.31 14.11 -6.00
N ASN A 70 -11.38 14.82 -5.35
CA ASN A 70 -11.57 15.47 -4.03
C ASN A 70 -11.86 14.49 -2.86
N ALA A 71 -11.49 13.22 -3.00
CA ALA A 71 -11.61 12.21 -1.96
C ALA A 71 -10.25 11.58 -1.63
N LEU A 72 -10.08 11.23 -0.35
CA LEU A 72 -8.91 10.50 0.15
C LEU A 72 -9.26 9.03 0.39
N ALA A 73 -8.36 8.14 0.01
CA ALA A 73 -8.43 6.73 0.32
C ALA A 73 -7.15 6.31 1.05
N GLY A 74 -7.30 5.85 2.30
CA GLY A 74 -6.23 5.24 3.07
C GLY A 74 -6.21 3.72 2.85
N TYR A 75 -5.02 3.16 2.73
CA TYR A 75 -4.80 1.75 2.52
C TYR A 75 -3.83 1.20 3.57
N GLU A 76 -4.20 0.04 4.12
CA GLU A 76 -3.35 -0.77 4.99
C GLU A 76 -3.07 -2.11 4.31
N PHE A 77 -1.82 -2.53 4.33
CA PHE A 77 -1.40 -3.75 3.67
C PHE A 77 -1.16 -4.87 4.66
N LYS A 78 -1.81 -6.02 4.44
CA LYS A 78 -1.72 -7.18 5.32
C LYS A 78 -1.53 -8.46 4.54
N TRP A 79 -0.44 -9.17 4.77
CA TRP A 79 -0.22 -10.46 4.10
C TRP A 79 -1.26 -11.53 4.45
N ASN A 80 -1.69 -11.60 5.72
CA ASN A 80 -2.62 -12.64 6.20
C ASN A 80 -3.92 -12.12 6.83
N ALA A 81 -3.96 -10.86 7.27
CA ALA A 81 -5.14 -10.31 7.93
C ALA A 81 -6.09 -9.67 6.92
N LYS A 82 -7.39 -9.93 7.06
CA LYS A 82 -8.46 -9.33 6.22
C LYS A 82 -8.91 -7.97 6.70
N THR A 83 -8.68 -7.67 7.98
CA THR A 83 -9.21 -6.47 8.62
C THR A 83 -8.13 -5.80 9.46
N ALA A 84 -8.21 -4.48 9.50
CA ALA A 84 -7.39 -3.60 10.32
C ALA A 84 -8.22 -2.34 10.53
N LYS A 85 -8.19 -1.79 11.75
CA LYS A 85 -8.83 -0.51 12.02
C LYS A 85 -7.90 0.62 11.56
N PRO A 86 -8.43 1.70 10.97
CA PRO A 86 -7.63 2.89 10.71
C PRO A 86 -7.12 3.49 12.03
N PRO A 87 -6.00 4.23 12.00
CA PRO A 87 -5.60 5.05 13.12
C PRO A 87 -6.73 6.02 13.53
N ALA A 88 -6.94 6.19 14.84
CA ALA A 88 -7.96 7.12 15.33
C ALA A 88 -7.73 8.55 14.80
N SER A 89 -6.47 8.99 14.74
CA SER A 89 -6.06 10.27 14.16
C SER A 89 -6.46 10.40 12.68
N TRP A 90 -6.30 9.34 11.88
CA TRP A 90 -6.75 9.34 10.49
C TRP A 90 -8.26 9.57 10.40
N GLN A 91 -9.05 8.82 11.19
CA GLN A 91 -10.51 8.95 11.18
C GLN A 91 -11.00 10.32 11.63
N THR A 92 -10.38 10.90 12.66
CA THR A 92 -10.78 12.22 13.18
C THR A 92 -10.37 13.35 12.26
N THR A 93 -9.21 13.25 11.60
CA THR A 93 -8.71 14.30 10.71
C THR A 93 -9.37 14.25 9.35
N TYR A 94 -9.58 13.06 8.80
CA TYR A 94 -10.13 12.84 7.46
C TYR A 94 -11.46 12.09 7.55
N THR A 95 -12.48 12.76 8.08
CA THR A 95 -13.80 12.18 8.35
C THR A 95 -14.53 11.64 7.13
N LYS A 96 -14.15 12.09 5.92
CA LYS A 96 -14.70 11.62 4.64
C LYS A 96 -13.79 10.64 3.91
N ALA A 97 -12.60 10.35 4.43
CA ALA A 97 -11.68 9.43 3.78
C ALA A 97 -12.15 7.98 3.92
N SER A 98 -11.97 7.20 2.86
CA SER A 98 -12.19 5.76 2.93
C SER A 98 -11.00 5.06 3.59
N TRP A 99 -11.24 3.86 4.11
CA TRP A 99 -10.22 3.00 4.68
C TRP A 99 -10.34 1.60 4.08
N ASN A 100 -9.25 1.11 3.51
CA ASN A 100 -9.23 -0.15 2.77
C ASN A 100 -8.08 -1.02 3.26
N VAL A 101 -8.34 -2.32 3.40
CA VAL A 101 -7.32 -3.30 3.76
C VAL A 101 -7.07 -4.17 2.54
N VAL A 102 -5.80 -4.24 2.11
CA VAL A 102 -5.40 -5.08 0.99
C VAL A 102 -4.62 -6.29 1.49
N SER A 103 -5.17 -7.47 1.22
CA SER A 103 -4.65 -8.77 1.58
C SER A 103 -4.39 -9.65 0.37
N ARG A 104 -3.86 -10.85 0.62
CA ARG A 104 -3.70 -11.89 -0.41
C ARG A 104 -4.99 -12.26 -1.13
N GLU A 105 -6.15 -11.96 -0.56
CA GLU A 105 -7.43 -12.31 -1.19
C GLU A 105 -7.96 -11.24 -2.16
N ASN A 106 -7.60 -9.97 -1.98
CA ASN A 106 -8.14 -8.86 -2.79
C ASN A 106 -7.06 -7.99 -3.45
N TRP A 107 -5.78 -8.35 -3.34
CA TRP A 107 -4.69 -7.54 -3.91
C TRP A 107 -4.79 -7.33 -5.41
N LEU A 108 -5.33 -8.31 -6.14
CA LEU A 108 -5.42 -8.21 -7.59
C LEU A 108 -6.41 -7.12 -8.01
N GLU A 109 -7.50 -6.96 -7.25
CA GLU A 109 -8.42 -5.85 -7.45
C GLU A 109 -7.71 -4.51 -7.21
N PHE A 110 -6.96 -4.40 -6.11
CA PHE A 110 -6.17 -3.21 -5.83
C PHE A 110 -5.12 -2.92 -6.91
N ALA A 111 -4.37 -3.92 -7.37
CA ALA A 111 -3.23 -3.73 -8.26
C ALA A 111 -3.59 -3.66 -9.74
N ALA A 112 -4.71 -4.28 -10.18
CA ALA A 112 -4.96 -4.52 -11.59
C ALA A 112 -6.44 -4.38 -12.03
N SER A 113 -7.37 -3.97 -11.17
CA SER A 113 -8.75 -3.76 -11.63
C SER A 113 -8.88 -2.51 -12.50
N LEU A 114 -9.31 -2.70 -13.75
CA LEU A 114 -9.90 -1.62 -14.53
C LEU A 114 -11.29 -1.36 -13.95
N ASN A 115 -11.52 -0.17 -13.38
CA ASN A 115 -12.88 0.27 -13.08
C ASN A 115 -13.66 0.20 -14.40
N LYS A 116 -14.65 -0.70 -14.48
CA LYS A 116 -15.61 -0.75 -15.59
C LYS A 116 -16.62 0.37 -15.45
#